data_AF-A0A842PAP7-F1
#
_entry.id   AF-A0A842PAP7-F1
#
_cell.length_a   1.000
_cell.length_b   1.000
_cell.length_c   1.000
_cell.angle_alpha   90.00
_cell.angle_beta   90.00
_cell.angle_gamma   90.00
#
_symmetry.space_group_name_H-M   'P 1'
#
loop_
_entity.id
_entity.type
_entity.pdbx_description
1 polymer ?
#
loop_
_entity_poly.entity_id
_entity_poly.type
_entity_poly.pdbx_seq_one_letter_code
_entity_poly.pdbx_strand_id
1 'polypeptide(L)'
;MHRNIEKLCREQGISDPLELETPRLKLSPLQESLANRAEEHEKRDIARRNNDDIEPYHNGALFGFTATMPADEQSDDWKVSVIPSQEYIDNPRLAGSAWKHTERRHRGDDA
;
A
#
# COMPACT_ATOMS: atom_id res chain seq x y z
N MET A 1 25.64 15.06 -13.98
CA MET A 1 24.65 15.26 -15.06
C MET A 1 25.33 15.26 -16.43
N HIS A 2 26.08 16.30 -16.81
CA HIS A 2 26.80 16.39 -18.09
C HIS A 2 27.65 15.15 -18.45
N ARG A 3 28.52 14.69 -17.53
CA ARG A 3 29.37 13.50 -17.75
C ARG A 3 28.57 12.21 -18.01
N ASN A 4 27.36 12.09 -17.47
CA ASN A 4 26.51 10.92 -17.68
C ASN A 4 25.90 10.95 -19.08
N ILE A 5 25.54 12.14 -19.57
CA ILE A 5 25.04 12.36 -20.93
C ILE A 5 26.14 12.05 -21.94
N GLU A 6 27.35 12.60 -21.77
CA GLU A 6 28.50 12.29 -22.66
C GLU A 6 28.86 10.80 -22.69
N LYS A 7 28.79 10.12 -21.53
CA LYS A 7 29.00 8.68 -21.45
C LYS A 7 27.94 7.91 -22.24
N LEU A 8 26.67 8.28 -22.09
CA LEU A 8 25.55 7.65 -22.78
C LEU A 8 25.62 7.89 -24.29
N CYS A 9 25.97 9.11 -24.72
CA CYS A 9 26.24 9.44 -26.13
C CYS A 9 27.33 8.53 -26.72
N ARG A 10 28.43 8.33 -25.98
CA ARG A 10 29.51 7.43 -26.41
C ARG A 10 29.08 5.97 -26.45
N GLU A 11 28.31 5.50 -25.46
CA GLU A 11 27.77 4.13 -25.40
C GLU A 11 26.79 3.84 -26.55
N GLN A 12 26.02 4.84 -26.98
CA GLN A 12 25.06 4.74 -28.08
C GLN A 12 25.64 5.14 -29.46
N GLY A 13 26.89 5.61 -29.51
CA GLY A 13 27.56 5.98 -30.77
C GLY A 13 27.07 7.26 -31.43
N ILE A 14 26.47 8.17 -30.67
CA ILE A 14 25.84 9.42 -31.13
C ILE A 14 26.67 10.63 -30.72
N SER A 15 26.76 11.62 -31.61
CA SER A 15 27.56 12.83 -31.40
C SER A 15 26.76 14.01 -30.85
N ASP A 16 25.46 14.07 -31.12
CA ASP A 16 24.57 15.10 -30.60
C ASP A 16 23.74 14.55 -29.41
N PRO A 17 23.84 15.14 -28.21
CA PRO A 17 22.99 14.79 -27.07
C PRO A 17 21.48 14.87 -27.34
N LEU A 18 21.03 15.65 -28.33
CA LEU A 18 19.61 15.74 -28.71
C LEU A 18 19.13 14.50 -29.46
N GLU A 19 20.03 13.66 -29.95
CA GLU A 19 19.73 12.39 -30.62
C GLU A 19 19.67 11.20 -29.65
N LEU A 20 19.87 11.42 -28.33
CA LEU A 20 19.78 10.37 -27.32
C LEU A 20 18.39 9.73 -27.30
N GLU A 21 18.36 8.40 -27.29
CA GLU A 21 17.11 7.68 -27.12
C GLU A 21 16.48 7.99 -25.76
N THR A 22 15.18 8.30 -25.78
CA THR A 22 14.43 8.51 -24.53
C THR A 22 14.40 7.20 -23.74
N PRO A 23 14.77 7.21 -22.45
CA PRO A 23 14.76 5.99 -21.64
C PRO A 23 13.36 5.39 -21.63
N ARG A 24 13.30 4.07 -21.90
CA ARG A 24 12.07 3.28 -21.83
C ARG A 24 12.06 2.48 -20.53
N LEU A 25 10.91 2.43 -19.89
CA LEU A 25 10.70 1.56 -18.74
C LEU A 25 10.67 0.10 -19.22
N LYS A 26 11.61 -0.72 -18.76
CA LYS A 26 11.58 -2.17 -18.96
C LYS A 26 10.78 -2.79 -17.82
N LEU A 27 9.62 -3.35 -18.15
CA LEU A 27 8.77 -4.01 -17.17
C LEU A 27 9.37 -5.37 -16.82
N SER A 28 9.32 -5.72 -15.54
CA SER A 28 9.66 -7.07 -15.08
C SER A 28 8.44 -7.98 -15.18
N PRO A 29 8.64 -9.32 -15.14
CA PRO A 29 7.52 -10.27 -15.10
C PRO A 29 6.52 -10.02 -13.95
N LEU A 30 6.95 -9.36 -12.87
CA LEU A 30 6.08 -8.98 -11.76
C LEU A 30 4.97 -8.01 -12.21
N GLN A 31 5.22 -7.16 -13.20
CA GLN A 31 4.22 -6.20 -13.65
C GLN A 31 2.99 -6.90 -14.22
N GLU A 32 3.18 -7.94 -15.03
CA GLU A 32 2.07 -8.73 -15.59
C GLU A 32 1.26 -9.40 -14.48
N SER A 33 1.95 -10.02 -13.52
CA SER A 33 1.30 -10.63 -12.35
C SER A 33 0.46 -9.63 -11.55
N LEU A 34 0.99 -8.41 -11.33
CA LEU A 34 0.26 -7.36 -10.61
C LEU A 34 -0.93 -6.82 -11.43
N ALA A 35 -0.79 -6.69 -12.75
CA ALA A 35 -1.87 -6.26 -13.63
C ALA A 35 -3.03 -7.26 -13.61
N ASN A 36 -2.74 -8.56 -13.73
CA ASN A 36 -3.74 -9.61 -13.68
C ASN A 36 -4.46 -9.62 -12.32
N ARG A 37 -3.72 -9.54 -11.22
CA ARG A 37 -4.30 -9.48 -9.86
C ARG A 37 -5.18 -8.26 -9.65
N ALA A 38 -4.79 -7.11 -10.21
CA ALA A 38 -5.59 -5.89 -10.13
C ALA A 38 -6.93 -6.05 -10.85
N GLU A 39 -6.93 -6.66 -12.04
CA GLU A 39 -8.16 -6.94 -12.81
C GLU A 39 -9.07 -7.94 -12.08
N GLU A 40 -8.51 -9.00 -11.50
CA GLU A 40 -9.25 -9.96 -10.68
C GLU A 40 -9.89 -9.30 -9.46
N HIS A 41 -9.13 -8.45 -8.77
CA HIS A 41 -9.63 -7.70 -7.61
C HIS A 41 -10.75 -6.74 -8.00
N GLU A 42 -10.62 -6.03 -9.13
CA GLU A 42 -11.66 -5.12 -9.62
C GLU A 42 -12.98 -5.86 -9.87
N LYS A 43 -12.94 -6.99 -10.59
CA LYS A 43 -14.13 -7.83 -10.84
C LYS A 43 -14.77 -8.30 -9.54
N ARG A 44 -13.96 -8.80 -8.60
CA ARG A 44 -14.42 -9.25 -7.27
C ARG A 44 -15.05 -8.10 -6.49
N ASP A 45 -14.46 -6.92 -6.50
CA ASP A 45 -14.94 -5.76 -5.73
C ASP A 45 -16.24 -5.20 -6.31
N ILE A 46 -16.40 -5.21 -7.63
CA ILE A 46 -17.67 -4.89 -8.30
C ILE A 46 -18.74 -5.90 -7.90
N ALA A 47 -18.44 -7.20 -7.96
CA ALA A 47 -19.39 -8.25 -7.59
C ALA A 47 -19.82 -8.14 -6.11
N ARG A 48 -18.87 -7.89 -5.20
CA ARG A 48 -19.15 -7.70 -3.77
C ARG A 48 -20.05 -6.49 -3.53
N ARG A 49 -19.81 -5.36 -4.20
CA ARG A 49 -20.60 -4.13 -3.99
C ARG A 49 -22.08 -4.29 -4.31
N ASN A 50 -22.42 -5.20 -5.24
CA ASN A 50 -23.78 -5.43 -5.70
C ASN A 50 -24.42 -6.68 -5.06
N ASN A 51 -23.78 -7.29 -4.08
CA ASN A 51 -24.27 -8.48 -3.39
C ASN A 51 -24.57 -8.13 -1.93
N ASP A 52 -25.75 -8.50 -1.44
CA ASP A 52 -26.14 -8.29 -0.04
C ASP A 52 -25.68 -9.45 0.87
N ASP A 53 -25.46 -10.65 0.31
CA ASP A 53 -24.93 -11.83 1.01
C ASP A 53 -23.41 -11.91 0.84
N ILE A 54 -22.70 -10.94 1.41
CA ILE A 54 -21.25 -10.92 1.40
C ILE A 54 -20.71 -11.65 2.62
N GLU A 55 -19.93 -12.71 2.40
CA GLU A 55 -19.19 -13.34 3.50
C GLU A 55 -18.22 -12.34 4.17
N PRO A 56 -18.20 -12.32 5.52
CA PRO A 56 -17.24 -11.53 6.28
C PRO A 56 -15.81 -11.85 5.86
N TYR A 57 -14.97 -10.81 5.81
CA TYR A 57 -13.54 -10.96 5.57
C TYR A 57 -12.76 -10.35 6.73
N HIS A 58 -12.00 -11.18 7.42
CA HIS A 58 -11.15 -10.79 8.53
C HIS A 58 -9.68 -10.79 8.11
N ASN A 59 -8.93 -9.77 8.56
CA ASN A 59 -7.53 -9.58 8.21
C ASN A 59 -6.60 -10.71 8.68
N GLY A 60 -7.07 -11.61 9.56
CA GLY A 60 -6.37 -12.84 9.93
C GLY A 60 -5.99 -13.70 8.73
N ALA A 61 -6.74 -13.62 7.63
CA ALA A 61 -6.42 -14.33 6.38
C ALA A 61 -5.02 -14.02 5.84
N LEU A 62 -4.51 -12.81 6.08
CA LEU A 62 -3.15 -12.42 5.67
C LEU A 62 -2.05 -13.20 6.41
N PHE A 63 -2.40 -13.82 7.54
CA PHE A 63 -1.50 -14.56 8.41
C PHE A 63 -1.79 -16.07 8.41
N GLY A 64 -2.61 -16.55 7.46
CA GLY A 64 -2.93 -17.96 7.29
C GLY A 64 -4.17 -18.45 8.04
N PHE A 65 -4.95 -17.56 8.66
CA PHE A 65 -6.21 -17.93 9.31
C PHE A 65 -7.39 -18.01 8.33
N THR A 66 -8.47 -18.62 8.77
CA THR A 66 -9.75 -18.67 8.04
C THR A 66 -10.30 -17.26 7.86
N ALA A 67 -10.59 -16.86 6.61
CA ALA A 67 -10.99 -15.49 6.28
C ALA A 67 -12.35 -15.07 6.85
N THR A 68 -13.25 -16.03 7.06
CA THR A 68 -14.63 -15.81 7.53
C THR A 68 -14.75 -15.86 9.06
N MET A 69 -13.64 -16.07 9.77
CA MET A 69 -13.59 -16.06 11.23
C MET A 69 -12.60 -14.99 11.72
N PRO A 70 -12.92 -14.26 12.80
CA PRO A 70 -11.97 -13.41 13.49
C PRO A 70 -10.70 -14.18 13.90
N ALA A 71 -9.56 -13.49 13.94
CA ALA A 71 -8.27 -14.14 14.24
C ALA A 71 -8.16 -14.53 15.73
N ASP A 72 -8.74 -13.71 16.61
CA ASP A 72 -8.86 -13.93 18.05
C ASP A 72 -9.80 -15.09 18.42
N GLU A 73 -10.69 -15.50 17.52
CA GLU A 73 -11.49 -16.72 17.67
C GLU A 73 -10.73 -17.99 17.23
N GLN A 74 -9.62 -17.84 16.52
CA GLN A 74 -8.82 -18.95 16.00
C GLN A 74 -7.52 -19.18 16.77
N SER A 75 -7.04 -18.19 17.51
CA SER A 75 -5.79 -18.25 18.27
C SER A 75 -5.80 -17.30 19.46
N ASP A 76 -5.43 -17.81 20.63
CA ASP A 76 -5.27 -17.02 21.86
C ASP A 76 -4.09 -16.03 21.78
N ASP A 77 -3.16 -16.24 20.84
CA ASP A 77 -2.03 -15.33 20.60
C ASP A 77 -2.47 -14.03 19.90
N TRP A 78 -3.69 -14.00 19.36
CA TRP A 78 -4.27 -12.84 18.70
C TRP A 78 -5.20 -12.09 19.64
N LYS A 79 -4.83 -10.85 19.95
CA LYS A 79 -5.71 -9.92 20.67
C LYS A 79 -6.16 -8.79 19.76
N VAL A 80 -7.47 -8.69 19.58
CA VAL A 80 -8.10 -7.51 18.98
C VAL A 80 -8.05 -6.37 19.99
N SER A 81 -7.37 -5.29 19.65
CA SER A 81 -7.35 -4.04 20.42
C SER A 81 -8.03 -2.96 19.61
N VAL A 82 -9.33 -2.73 19.87
CA VAL A 82 -10.12 -1.71 19.16
C VAL A 82 -9.78 -0.29 19.65
N ILE A 83 -9.41 -0.17 20.92
CA ILE A 83 -9.05 1.11 21.55
C ILE A 83 -7.60 1.00 22.04
N PRO A 84 -6.67 1.85 21.56
CA PRO A 84 -5.33 1.91 22.12
C PRO A 84 -5.38 2.33 23.58
N SER A 85 -4.51 1.75 24.42
CA SER A 85 -4.39 2.16 25.82
C SER A 85 -3.90 3.61 25.93
N GLN A 86 -4.18 4.26 27.07
CA GLN A 86 -3.68 5.62 27.32
C GLN A 86 -2.15 5.67 27.21
N GLU A 87 -1.46 4.67 27.77
CA GLU A 87 0.01 4.52 27.66
C GLU A 87 0.49 4.48 26.20
N TYR A 88 -0.24 3.78 25.33
CA TYR A 88 0.06 3.71 23.90
C TYR A 88 -0.23 5.03 23.17
N ILE A 89 -1.31 5.74 23.54
CA ILE A 89 -1.64 7.06 23.00
C ILE A 89 -0.58 8.10 23.39
N ASP A 90 -0.04 8.02 24.60
CA ASP A 90 0.99 8.93 25.07
C ASP A 90 2.31 8.69 24.32
N ASN A 91 2.65 7.41 24.05
CA ASN A 91 3.89 6.99 23.38
C ASN A 91 3.64 6.05 22.18
N PRO A 92 2.98 6.51 21.10
CA PRO A 92 2.63 5.65 19.99
C PRO A 92 3.85 5.34 19.15
N ARG A 93 3.88 4.12 18.61
CA ARG A 93 4.81 3.75 17.54
C ARG A 93 4.47 4.51 16.26
N LEU A 94 5.31 4.40 15.22
CA LEU A 94 5.12 5.11 13.95
C LEU A 94 3.71 4.93 13.35
N ALA A 95 3.14 3.72 13.39
CA ALA A 95 1.78 3.47 12.91
C ALA A 95 0.69 4.08 13.82
N GLY A 96 0.98 4.26 15.11
CA GLY A 96 0.06 4.80 16.10
C GLY A 96 0.01 6.33 16.13
N SER A 97 0.93 7.03 15.45
CA SER A 97 0.93 8.51 15.43
C SER A 97 -0.32 9.10 14.77
N ALA A 98 -1.02 8.31 13.94
CA ALA A 98 -2.32 8.68 13.38
C ALA A 98 -3.37 8.96 14.46
N TRP A 99 -3.29 8.30 15.63
CA TRP A 99 -4.21 8.55 16.76
C TRP A 99 -3.98 9.90 17.44
N LYS A 100 -2.79 10.51 17.29
CA LYS A 100 -2.51 11.87 17.76
C LYS A 100 -3.00 12.95 16.79
N HIS A 101 -3.56 12.57 15.65
CA HIS A 101 -3.95 13.53 14.62
C HIS A 101 -5.25 14.25 15.00
N THR A 102 -5.12 15.51 15.40
CA THR A 102 -6.27 16.43 15.51
C THR A 102 -6.67 16.92 14.12
N GLU A 103 -7.96 16.81 13.76
CA GLU A 103 -8.48 17.32 12.48
C GLU A 103 -8.18 18.83 12.34
N ARG A 104 -7.75 19.25 11.15
CA ARG A 104 -7.31 20.63 10.88
C ARG A 104 -8.35 21.70 11.25
N ARG A 105 -9.64 21.36 11.23
CA ARG A 105 -10.75 22.26 11.58
C ARG A 105 -10.79 22.65 13.06
N HIS A 106 -10.22 21.84 13.94
CA HIS A 106 -10.17 22.08 15.38
C HIS A 106 -8.84 22.68 15.84
N ARG A 107 -7.93 22.99 14.92
CA ARG A 107 -6.58 23.48 15.24
C ARG A 107 -6.51 24.97 15.58
N GLY A 108 -7.65 25.69 15.52
CA GLY A 108 -7.74 27.14 15.73
C GLY A 108 -8.40 27.57 17.04
N ASP A 109 -8.94 26.64 17.84
CA ASP A 109 -9.66 26.95 19.08
C ASP A 109 -8.76 26.94 20.33
N ASP A 110 -7.47 26.58 20.19
CA ASP A 110 -6.47 26.51 21.27
C ASP A 110 -5.43 27.65 21.21
N ALA A 111 -5.82 28.85 20.76
CA ALA A 111 -4.94 30.03 20.71
C ALA A 111 -5.35 31.13 21.70
#